data_AF-A0A6C0LM83-F1
#
_entry.id   AF-A0A6C0LM83-F1
#
_cell.length_a   1.000
_cell.length_b   1.000
_cell.length_c   1.000
_cell.angle_alpha   90.00
_cell.angle_beta   90.00
_cell.angle_gamma   90.00
#
_symmetry.space_group_name_H-M   'P 1'
#
loop_
_entity.id
_entity.type
_entity.pdbx_description
1 polymer ?
#
loop_
_entity_poly.entity_id
_entity_poly.type
_entity_poly.pdbx_seq_one_letter_code
_entity_poly.pdbx_strand_id
1 'polypeptide(L)'
;MPVLKKPEKKDDRFVAKTIDLVKILFTDVKLKSIRRLMDSKGYTISIYIPETINSEGICSMDRLDDTIMKEIVHSSPKWFNKEITQNELIEMYHRSFCSQTKTMSVIFTNTKYPKLVYNNKDVETVDDVIAILRENNHFKKCIINVEIEYHGIYFYADNTKNKWVVSSIDITDISNDNNNEWINKDDIVDKLGDNITAVNAKMNMRVLELQKYINELEENRVGINKLFLELKVAPCNNIQEPLNKINQLLSCQEIKLNNM
;
A
#
# COMPACT_ATOMS: atom_id res chain seq x y z
N MET A 1 17.86 13.51 18.13
CA MET A 1 18.73 12.45 18.67
C MET A 1 19.71 12.06 17.59
N PRO A 2 20.96 11.68 17.93
CA PRO A 2 21.93 11.22 16.93
C PRO A 2 21.43 9.94 16.26
N VAL A 3 21.65 9.81 14.95
CA VAL A 3 21.35 8.65 14.12
C VAL A 3 22.62 7.83 13.84
N LEU A 4 23.79 8.46 13.96
CA LEU A 4 25.08 7.88 13.65
C LEU A 4 26.00 7.83 14.89
N LYS A 5 26.79 6.76 14.97
CA LYS A 5 27.94 6.68 15.88
C LYS A 5 29.08 7.52 15.34
N LYS A 6 30.00 7.92 16.22
CA LYS A 6 31.24 8.61 15.82
C LYS A 6 31.96 7.79 14.72
N PRO A 7 32.38 8.42 13.61
CA PRO A 7 33.11 7.73 12.55
C PRO A 7 34.42 7.11 13.05
N GLU A 8 34.68 5.88 12.62
CA GLU A 8 35.94 5.16 12.88
C GLU A 8 36.75 5.04 11.58
N LYS A 9 38.06 5.28 11.65
CA LYS A 9 38.94 5.10 10.49
C LYS A 9 39.08 3.61 10.15
N LYS A 10 38.88 3.26 8.88
CA LYS A 10 39.11 1.93 8.32
C LYS A 10 39.79 2.07 6.97
N ASP A 11 41.05 1.67 6.89
CA ASP A 11 41.88 1.80 5.70
C ASP A 11 41.92 3.27 5.21
N ASP A 12 41.41 3.52 4.01
CA ASP A 12 41.36 4.79 3.29
C ASP A 12 40.07 5.60 3.52
N ARG A 13 39.19 5.15 4.41
CA ARG A 13 37.86 5.75 4.65
C ARG A 13 37.51 5.85 6.13
N PHE A 14 36.52 6.67 6.45
CA PHE A 14 35.86 6.66 7.76
C PHE A 14 34.48 6.02 7.66
N VAL A 15 34.09 5.31 8.71
CA VAL A 15 32.81 4.60 8.77
C VAL A 15 32.05 5.02 10.01
N ALA A 16 30.90 5.66 9.82
CA ALA A 16 29.92 5.87 10.89
C ALA A 16 28.82 4.81 10.76
N LYS A 17 28.65 3.99 11.80
CA LYS A 17 27.55 3.03 11.87
C LYS A 17 26.28 3.72 12.38
N THR A 18 25.12 3.24 11.96
CA THR A 18 23.88 3.70 12.57
C THR A 18 23.77 3.25 14.03
N ILE A 19 23.07 4.02 14.85
CA ILE A 19 22.77 3.68 16.25
C ILE A 19 21.62 2.67 16.30
N ASP A 20 20.53 2.97 15.58
CA ASP A 20 19.31 2.18 15.54
C ASP A 20 19.11 1.52 14.17
N LEU A 21 18.43 0.38 14.19
CA LEU A 21 18.09 -0.35 12.98
C LEU A 21 16.98 0.39 12.21
N VAL A 22 17.31 0.92 11.04
CA VAL A 22 16.33 1.50 10.11
C VAL A 22 16.10 0.52 8.97
N LYS A 23 14.86 0.06 8.82
CA LYS A 23 14.45 -0.88 7.77
C LYS A 23 13.37 -0.25 6.89
N ILE A 24 13.43 -0.52 5.60
CA ILE A 24 12.46 -0.04 4.61
C ILE A 24 12.13 -1.19 3.67
N LEU A 25 10.84 -1.43 3.46
CA LEU A 25 10.33 -2.42 2.51
C LEU A 25 9.98 -1.73 1.20
N PHE A 26 10.43 -2.32 0.09
CA PHE A 26 10.01 -1.96 -1.25
C PHE A 26 9.33 -3.15 -1.92
N THR A 27 8.25 -2.85 -2.63
CA THR A 27 7.45 -3.83 -3.36
C THR A 27 7.60 -3.63 -4.86
N ASP A 28 7.54 -4.73 -5.61
CA ASP A 28 7.62 -4.76 -7.07
C ASP A 28 8.79 -3.92 -7.64
N VAL A 29 9.98 -4.11 -7.05
CA VAL A 29 11.21 -3.49 -7.53
C VAL A 29 11.75 -4.22 -8.76
N LYS A 30 12.45 -3.50 -9.62
CA LYS A 30 13.10 -4.09 -10.81
C LYS A 30 14.60 -4.07 -10.67
N LEU A 31 15.25 -5.23 -10.87
CA LEU A 31 16.71 -5.29 -10.90
C LEU A 31 17.24 -4.65 -12.18
N LYS A 32 18.12 -3.65 -12.02
CA LYS A 32 18.78 -2.96 -13.14
C LYS A 32 20.17 -3.51 -13.41
N SER A 33 20.93 -3.81 -12.36
CA SER A 33 22.24 -4.44 -12.51
C SER A 33 22.67 -5.17 -11.24
N ILE A 34 23.48 -6.21 -11.43
CA ILE A 34 24.08 -7.01 -10.35
C ILE A 34 25.59 -7.03 -10.61
N ARG A 35 26.38 -6.46 -9.70
CA ARG A 35 27.85 -6.45 -9.78
C ARG A 35 28.43 -7.16 -8.58
N ARG A 36 29.44 -7.99 -8.78
CA ARG A 36 30.13 -8.65 -7.66
C ARG A 36 30.95 -7.60 -6.88
N LEU A 37 30.99 -7.70 -5.56
CA LEU A 37 31.88 -6.88 -4.74
C LEU A 37 33.34 -7.29 -4.98
N MET A 38 34.28 -6.35 -4.83
CA MET A 38 35.72 -6.57 -5.08
C MET A 38 36.32 -7.68 -4.20
N ASP A 39 35.80 -7.85 -2.97
CA ASP A 39 36.22 -8.89 -2.03
C ASP A 39 35.53 -10.24 -2.29
N SER A 40 34.69 -10.34 -3.32
CA SER A 40 33.86 -11.50 -3.65
C SER A 40 32.89 -11.95 -2.54
N LYS A 41 32.66 -11.15 -1.50
CA LYS A 41 31.79 -11.49 -0.35
C LYS A 41 30.31 -11.12 -0.55
N GLY A 42 29.90 -10.95 -1.80
CA GLY A 42 28.52 -10.63 -2.17
C GLY A 42 28.44 -9.74 -3.40
N TYR A 43 27.33 -9.02 -3.49
CA TYR A 43 26.96 -8.25 -4.67
C TYR A 43 26.53 -6.83 -4.30
N THR A 44 26.81 -5.88 -5.19
CA THR A 44 26.08 -4.61 -5.26
C THR A 44 24.99 -4.77 -6.30
N ILE A 45 23.76 -4.53 -5.89
CA ILE A 45 22.58 -4.58 -6.74
C ILE A 45 22.05 -3.17 -6.91
N SER A 46 21.77 -2.78 -8.15
CA SER A 46 21.00 -1.59 -8.45
C SER A 46 19.54 -1.98 -8.66
N ILE A 47 18.66 -1.46 -7.82
CA ILE A 47 17.21 -1.66 -7.89
C ILE A 47 16.55 -0.38 -8.42
N TYR A 48 15.61 -0.54 -9.34
CA TYR A 48 14.65 0.48 -9.72
C TYR A 48 13.42 0.36 -8.85
N ILE A 49 12.98 1.47 -8.28
CA ILE A 49 11.89 1.54 -7.31
C ILE A 49 10.75 2.35 -7.95
N PRO A 50 9.62 1.71 -8.32
CA PRO A 50 8.48 2.43 -8.85
C PRO A 50 7.86 3.32 -7.77
N GLU A 51 7.87 4.63 -8.01
CA GLU A 51 7.40 5.65 -7.07
C GLU A 51 5.89 5.58 -6.79
N THR A 52 5.10 5.08 -7.74
CA THR A 52 3.64 4.97 -7.65
C THR A 52 3.15 4.10 -6.49
N ILE A 53 3.96 3.13 -6.07
CA ILE A 53 3.63 2.16 -5.02
C ILE A 53 4.58 2.21 -3.83
N ASN A 54 5.75 2.86 -3.98
CA ASN A 54 6.80 2.91 -2.96
C ASN A 54 7.08 4.33 -2.45
N SER A 55 6.16 5.28 -2.67
CA SER A 55 6.34 6.69 -2.30
C SER A 55 6.67 6.89 -0.82
N GLU A 56 6.02 6.14 0.09
CA GLU A 56 6.29 6.23 1.52
C GLU A 56 7.72 5.81 1.89
N GLY A 57 8.20 4.70 1.31
CA GLY A 57 9.58 4.23 1.51
C GLY A 57 10.61 5.22 0.96
N ILE A 58 10.32 5.82 -0.21
CA ILE A 58 11.15 6.88 -0.81
C ILE A 58 11.20 8.12 0.10
N CYS A 59 10.05 8.62 0.54
CA CYS A 59 9.99 9.76 1.45
C CYS A 59 10.71 9.47 2.78
N SER A 60 10.64 8.24 3.28
CA SER A 60 11.35 7.83 4.49
C SER A 60 12.87 7.87 4.32
N MET A 61 13.38 7.44 3.16
CA MET A 61 14.80 7.56 2.83
C MET A 61 15.24 9.03 2.73
N ASP A 62 14.45 9.87 2.05
CA ASP A 62 14.81 11.28 1.87
C ASP A 62 14.91 12.01 3.21
N ARG A 63 13.96 11.74 4.13
CA ARG A 63 13.98 12.25 5.50
C ARG A 63 15.18 11.75 6.30
N LEU A 64 15.56 10.49 6.13
CA LEU A 64 16.74 9.91 6.77
C LEU A 64 18.01 10.60 6.26
N ASP A 65 18.16 10.76 4.94
CA ASP A 65 19.29 11.45 4.32
C ASP A 65 19.41 12.89 4.84
N ASP A 66 18.30 13.65 4.86
CA ASP A 66 18.29 15.02 5.40
C ASP A 66 18.73 15.07 6.88
N THR A 67 18.32 14.08 7.66
CA THR A 67 18.68 13.97 9.08
C THR A 67 20.17 13.67 9.24
N ILE A 68 20.70 12.71 8.46
CA ILE A 68 22.11 12.37 8.43
C ILE A 68 22.96 13.59 8.04
N MET A 69 22.56 14.32 7.00
CA MET A 69 23.28 15.51 6.56
C MET A 69 23.36 16.57 7.66
N LYS A 70 22.23 16.86 8.33
CA LYS A 70 22.20 17.78 9.47
C LYS A 70 23.11 17.33 10.62
N GLU A 71 23.13 16.03 10.91
CA GLU A 71 23.99 15.47 11.95
C GLU A 71 25.47 15.58 11.60
N ILE A 72 25.85 15.34 10.34
CA ILE A 72 27.22 15.49 9.86
C ILE A 72 27.68 16.93 10.06
N VAL A 73 26.91 17.92 9.59
CA VAL A 73 27.25 19.35 9.75
C VAL A 73 27.40 19.72 11.24
N HIS A 74 26.47 19.28 12.08
CA HIS A 74 26.52 19.57 13.52
C HIS A 74 27.70 18.89 14.24
N SER A 75 28.06 17.67 13.82
CA SER A 75 29.04 16.83 14.51
C SER A 75 30.44 16.90 13.91
N SER A 76 30.60 17.48 12.71
CA SER A 76 31.89 17.54 12.00
C SER A 76 33.04 18.14 12.82
N PRO A 77 32.84 19.20 13.64
CA PRO A 77 33.95 19.77 14.41
C PRO A 77 34.51 18.76 15.43
N LYS A 78 33.63 17.90 15.97
CA LYS A 78 34.01 16.85 16.93
C LYS A 78 34.50 15.56 16.27
N TRP A 79 33.99 15.25 15.09
CA TRP A 79 34.33 14.01 14.38
C TRP A 79 35.64 14.13 13.60
N PHE A 80 35.87 15.28 12.96
CA PHE A 80 36.95 15.48 12.01
C PHE A 80 37.88 16.64 12.36
N ASN A 81 37.66 17.31 13.50
CA ASN A 81 38.37 18.56 13.86
C ASN A 81 38.31 19.61 12.74
N LYS A 82 37.21 19.62 11.98
CA LYS A 82 36.97 20.51 10.85
C LYS A 82 35.48 20.84 10.75
N GLU A 83 35.16 22.10 10.51
CA GLU A 83 33.80 22.50 10.14
C GLU A 83 33.51 22.09 8.70
N ILE A 84 32.42 21.36 8.50
CA ILE A 84 31.87 21.02 7.20
C ILE A 84 30.58 21.80 7.07
N THR A 85 30.53 22.70 6.10
CA THR A 85 29.33 23.51 5.84
C THR A 85 28.28 22.69 5.08
N GLN A 86 27.02 23.12 5.15
CA GLN A 86 25.93 22.48 4.41
C GLN A 86 26.19 22.45 2.89
N ASN A 87 26.77 23.52 2.34
CA ASN A 87 27.04 23.61 0.90
C ASN A 87 28.12 22.63 0.46
N GLU A 88 29.23 22.54 1.21
CA GLU A 88 30.28 21.55 0.94
C GLU A 88 29.72 20.12 1.05
N LEU A 89 28.86 19.86 2.04
CA LEU A 89 28.28 18.54 2.20
C LEU A 89 27.33 18.17 1.06
N ILE A 90 26.51 19.11 0.55
CA ILE A 90 25.60 18.85 -0.57
C ILE A 90 26.35 18.35 -1.81
N GLU A 91 27.53 18.90 -2.09
CA GLU A 91 28.34 18.47 -3.24
C GLU A 91 28.95 17.07 -3.07
N MET A 92 29.28 16.69 -1.83
CA MET A 92 29.92 15.41 -1.52
C MET A 92 28.92 14.28 -1.19
N TYR A 93 27.68 14.63 -0.81
CA TYR A 93 26.72 13.70 -0.26
C TYR A 93 25.94 12.94 -1.33
N HIS A 94 26.17 11.63 -1.41
CA HIS A 94 25.36 10.77 -2.27
C HIS A 94 24.11 10.34 -1.51
N ARG A 95 22.98 10.92 -1.93
CA ARG A 95 21.66 10.49 -1.46
C ARG A 95 21.43 9.01 -1.73
N SER A 96 20.65 8.39 -0.84
CA SER A 96 20.31 6.98 -0.86
C SER A 96 19.51 6.59 -2.11
N PHE A 97 18.59 7.47 -2.52
CA PHE A 97 17.75 7.30 -3.71
C PHE A 97 18.08 8.34 -4.78
N CYS A 98 18.27 7.87 -6.01
CA CYS A 98 18.49 8.73 -7.16
C CYS A 98 17.15 9.01 -7.85
N SER A 99 16.59 10.21 -7.64
CA SER A 99 15.30 10.61 -8.21
C SER A 99 15.28 10.61 -9.75
N GLN A 100 16.39 10.96 -10.41
CA GLN A 100 16.50 11.01 -11.87
C GLN A 100 16.36 9.62 -12.52
N THR A 101 17.06 8.64 -11.97
CA THR A 101 17.05 7.26 -12.51
C THR A 101 15.98 6.39 -11.84
N LYS A 102 15.40 6.87 -10.74
CA LYS A 102 14.54 6.15 -9.81
C LYS A 102 15.18 4.85 -9.30
N THR A 103 16.48 4.93 -9.01
CA THR A 103 17.26 3.77 -8.57
C THR A 103 17.95 3.99 -7.23
N MET A 104 18.32 2.87 -6.62
CA MET A 104 19.13 2.80 -5.43
C MET A 104 20.15 1.67 -5.59
N SER A 105 21.32 1.81 -4.95
CA SER A 105 22.32 0.75 -4.85
C SER A 105 22.31 0.12 -3.45
N VAL A 106 22.16 -1.19 -3.39
CA VAL A 106 22.13 -1.97 -2.13
C VAL A 106 23.17 -3.08 -2.16
N ILE A 107 23.68 -3.44 -0.98
CA ILE A 107 24.60 -4.56 -0.82
C ILE A 107 23.79 -5.82 -0.48
N PHE A 108 24.07 -6.90 -1.19
CA PHE A 108 23.44 -8.20 -0.98
C PHE A 108 24.51 -9.25 -0.66
N THR A 109 24.46 -9.80 0.54
CA THR A 109 25.53 -10.65 1.09
C THR A 109 24.96 -11.62 2.12
N ASN A 110 25.61 -12.78 2.28
CA ASN A 110 25.26 -13.79 3.29
C ASN A 110 25.60 -13.36 4.74
N THR A 111 26.38 -12.29 4.93
CA THR A 111 26.97 -11.92 6.24
C THR A 111 25.96 -11.68 7.37
N LYS A 112 24.68 -11.40 7.05
CA LYS A 112 23.61 -11.21 8.03
C LYS A 112 22.45 -12.21 7.88
N TYR A 113 22.64 -13.27 7.09
CA TYR A 113 21.60 -14.25 6.75
C TYR A 113 20.28 -13.56 6.35
N PRO A 114 20.26 -12.81 5.23
CA PRO A 114 19.02 -12.23 4.75
C PRO A 114 17.97 -13.33 4.58
N LYS A 115 16.70 -13.00 4.81
CA LYS A 115 15.63 -13.94 4.47
C LYS A 115 15.50 -13.99 2.94
N LEU A 116 15.65 -15.19 2.36
CA LEU A 116 15.65 -15.39 0.92
C LEU A 116 14.49 -16.29 0.54
N VAL A 117 13.54 -15.77 -0.25
CA VAL A 117 12.38 -16.52 -0.72
C VAL A 117 12.32 -16.44 -2.23
N TYR A 118 12.11 -17.59 -2.87
CA TYR A 118 11.84 -17.70 -4.31
C TYR A 118 10.65 -18.63 -4.52
N ASN A 119 9.57 -18.13 -5.16
CA ASN A 119 8.31 -18.86 -5.36
C ASN A 119 7.80 -19.55 -4.09
N ASN A 120 7.74 -18.80 -2.98
CA ASN A 120 7.32 -19.28 -1.65
C ASN A 120 8.18 -20.39 -1.05
N LYS A 121 9.40 -20.60 -1.56
CA LYS A 121 10.37 -21.53 -0.99
C LYS A 121 11.58 -20.77 -0.48
N ASP A 122 12.09 -21.18 0.67
CA ASP A 122 13.34 -20.63 1.20
C ASP A 122 14.51 -21.02 0.29
N VAL A 123 15.42 -20.08 0.08
CA VAL A 123 16.68 -20.27 -0.66
C VAL A 123 17.84 -20.17 0.32
N GLU A 124 18.83 -21.05 0.19
CA GLU A 124 19.91 -21.15 1.17
C GLU A 124 20.89 -19.99 1.10
N THR A 125 21.27 -19.54 -0.10
CA THR A 125 22.34 -18.54 -0.25
C THR A 125 21.99 -17.41 -1.21
N VAL A 126 22.63 -16.27 -0.97
CA VAL A 126 22.62 -15.12 -1.89
C VAL A 126 23.15 -15.48 -3.27
N ASP A 127 24.15 -16.36 -3.36
CA ASP A 127 24.72 -16.77 -4.65
C ASP A 127 23.70 -17.56 -5.48
N ASP A 128 22.90 -18.41 -4.85
CA ASP A 128 21.81 -19.15 -5.52
C ASP A 128 20.74 -18.21 -6.07
N VAL A 129 20.32 -17.23 -5.25
CA VAL A 129 19.38 -16.18 -5.68
C VAL A 129 19.93 -15.42 -6.90
N ILE A 130 21.21 -15.03 -6.87
CA ILE A 130 21.82 -14.32 -7.99
C ILE A 130 21.94 -15.22 -9.24
N ALA A 131 22.23 -16.50 -9.07
CA ALA A 131 22.28 -17.45 -10.18
C ALA A 131 20.92 -17.55 -10.88
N ILE A 132 19.84 -17.77 -10.10
CA ILE A 132 18.45 -17.80 -10.60
C ILE A 132 18.11 -16.51 -11.35
N LEU A 133 18.41 -15.36 -10.75
CA LEU A 133 18.07 -14.07 -11.34
C LEU A 133 18.84 -13.79 -12.65
N ARG A 134 20.11 -14.20 -12.73
CA ARG A 134 20.97 -13.96 -13.90
C ARG A 134 20.70 -14.92 -15.05
N GLU A 135 20.25 -16.14 -14.77
CA GLU A 135 19.97 -17.14 -15.80
C GLU A 135 19.03 -16.56 -16.86
N ASN A 136 19.48 -16.46 -18.11
CA ASN A 136 18.70 -15.90 -19.23
C ASN A 136 18.03 -14.52 -18.94
N ASN A 137 18.62 -13.69 -18.07
CA ASN A 137 18.04 -12.43 -17.58
C ASN A 137 16.66 -12.61 -16.89
N HIS A 138 16.48 -13.69 -16.13
CA HIS A 138 15.23 -14.05 -15.46
C HIS A 138 14.66 -12.95 -14.56
N PHE A 139 15.53 -12.11 -13.99
CA PHE A 139 15.14 -10.96 -13.18
C PHE A 139 14.15 -10.01 -13.87
N LYS A 140 14.04 -10.02 -15.20
CA LYS A 140 13.05 -9.22 -15.95
C LYS A 140 11.64 -9.82 -15.91
N LYS A 141 11.52 -11.10 -15.56
CA LYS A 141 10.28 -11.89 -15.48
C LYS A 141 9.95 -12.27 -14.03
N CYS A 142 10.40 -11.45 -13.08
CA CYS A 142 10.14 -11.68 -11.67
C CYS A 142 9.50 -10.42 -11.07
N ILE A 143 8.56 -10.62 -10.16
CA ILE A 143 8.13 -9.62 -9.20
C ILE A 143 9.06 -9.76 -7.99
N ILE A 144 9.67 -8.66 -7.55
CA ILE A 144 10.67 -8.70 -6.49
C ILE A 144 10.26 -7.72 -5.39
N ASN A 145 10.14 -8.23 -4.18
CA ASN A 145 9.98 -7.43 -2.97
C ASN A 145 11.31 -7.48 -2.20
N VAL A 146 11.75 -6.35 -1.67
CA VAL A 146 13.04 -6.23 -0.98
C VAL A 146 12.89 -5.41 0.29
N GLU A 147 13.31 -5.99 1.42
CA GLU A 147 13.54 -5.23 2.64
C GLU A 147 15.03 -4.85 2.68
N ILE A 148 15.29 -3.57 2.93
CA ILE A 148 16.64 -3.04 3.10
C ILE A 148 16.82 -2.48 4.49
N GLU A 149 18.05 -2.55 4.97
CA GLU A 149 18.48 -2.09 6.28
C GLU A 149 19.61 -1.07 6.12
N TYR A 150 19.47 0.08 6.78
CA TYR A 150 20.52 1.09 6.84
C TYR A 150 21.60 0.66 7.84
N HIS A 151 22.84 0.60 7.39
CA HIS A 151 23.97 0.22 8.25
C HIS A 151 24.84 1.41 8.66
N GLY A 152 24.64 2.58 8.06
CA GLY A 152 25.45 3.77 8.28
C GLY A 152 26.01 4.36 6.99
N ILE A 153 27.04 5.19 7.12
CA ILE A 153 27.62 5.97 6.02
C ILE A 153 29.14 5.83 5.99
N TYR A 154 29.67 5.80 4.77
CA TYR A 154 31.10 5.82 4.49
C TYR A 154 31.52 7.21 4.03
N PHE A 155 32.61 7.71 4.59
CA PHE A 155 33.26 8.94 4.17
C PHE A 155 34.56 8.58 3.46
N TYR A 156 34.60 8.86 2.15
CA TYR A 156 35.79 8.81 1.33
C TYR A 156 36.41 10.21 1.26
N ALA A 157 37.55 10.34 0.59
CA ALA A 157 38.26 11.61 0.48
C ALA A 157 37.43 12.68 -0.25
N ASP A 158 36.64 12.28 -1.23
CA ASP A 158 35.93 13.14 -2.19
C ASP A 158 34.41 13.03 -2.11
N ASN A 159 33.89 11.99 -1.46
CA ASN A 159 32.44 11.76 -1.39
C ASN A 159 32.03 11.00 -0.13
N THR A 160 30.73 10.96 0.11
CA THR A 160 30.12 10.07 1.10
C THR A 160 29.14 9.13 0.45
N LYS A 161 28.96 7.94 1.03
CA LYS A 161 28.04 6.92 0.51
C LYS A 161 27.29 6.22 1.63
N ASN A 162 25.97 6.33 1.59
CA ASN A 162 25.09 5.56 2.46
C ASN A 162 25.21 4.07 2.18
N LYS A 163 25.25 3.27 3.25
CA LYS A 163 25.33 1.82 3.19
C LYS A 163 23.97 1.21 3.50
N TRP A 164 23.33 0.73 2.46
CA TRP A 164 22.13 -0.09 2.54
C TRP A 164 22.46 -1.55 2.27
N VAL A 165 21.90 -2.44 3.08
CA VAL A 165 22.07 -3.89 2.96
C VAL A 165 20.71 -4.54 2.85
N VAL A 166 20.54 -5.49 1.93
CA VAL A 166 19.31 -6.28 1.83
C VAL A 166 19.19 -7.18 3.06
N SER A 167 18.09 -7.05 3.80
CA SER A 167 17.76 -7.88 4.96
C SER A 167 16.75 -8.98 4.60
N SER A 168 15.92 -8.77 3.57
CA SER A 168 15.02 -9.78 3.03
C SER A 168 14.83 -9.55 1.53
N ILE A 169 14.70 -10.63 0.77
CA ILE A 169 14.26 -10.58 -0.62
C ILE A 169 13.26 -11.70 -0.87
N ASP A 170 12.16 -11.36 -1.52
CA ASP A 170 11.12 -12.28 -1.94
C ASP A 170 10.91 -12.10 -3.44
N ILE A 171 11.06 -13.19 -4.17
CA ILE A 171 11.07 -13.23 -5.61
C ILE A 171 9.97 -14.16 -6.06
N THR A 172 9.05 -13.64 -6.85
CA THR A 172 8.01 -14.41 -7.49
C THR A 172 8.23 -14.41 -8.99
N ASP A 173 8.47 -15.60 -9.54
CA ASP A 173 8.67 -15.82 -10.97
C ASP A 173 7.34 -15.83 -11.70
N ILE A 174 7.23 -14.99 -12.74
CA ILE A 174 6.07 -14.87 -13.62
C ILE A 174 6.38 -15.35 -15.04
N SER A 175 7.50 -16.04 -15.24
CA SER A 175 7.93 -16.51 -16.57
C SER A 175 7.08 -17.65 -17.14
N ASN A 176 6.38 -18.40 -16.29
CA ASN A 176 5.46 -19.49 -16.65
C ASN A 176 3.97 -19.07 -16.65
N ASP A 177 3.67 -17.77 -16.51
CA ASP A 177 2.30 -17.21 -16.54
C ASP A 177 1.64 -17.23 -17.95
N ASN A 178 1.98 -18.21 -18.79
CA ASN A 178 1.10 -18.61 -19.88
C ASN A 178 -0.07 -19.49 -19.39
N ASN A 179 0.01 -20.02 -18.15
CA ASN A 179 -1.13 -20.61 -17.48
C ASN A 179 -1.71 -19.58 -16.51
N ASN A 180 -2.90 -19.06 -16.84
CA ASN A 180 -3.75 -18.17 -16.04
C ASN A 180 -4.15 -18.78 -14.66
N GLU A 181 -3.23 -19.27 -13.84
CA GLU A 181 -3.54 -19.92 -12.55
C GLU A 181 -3.58 -18.93 -11.37
N TRP A 182 -3.00 -17.73 -11.49
CA TRP A 182 -3.09 -16.70 -10.43
C TRP A 182 -4.38 -15.91 -10.41
N ILE A 183 -5.06 -15.86 -11.54
CA ILE A 183 -6.43 -15.37 -11.64
C ILE A 183 -7.23 -16.55 -12.15
N ASN A 184 -7.66 -17.42 -11.22
CA ASN A 184 -8.70 -18.37 -11.54
C ASN A 184 -9.94 -17.55 -11.89
N LYS A 185 -10.13 -17.33 -13.19
CA LYS A 185 -11.25 -16.57 -13.74
C LYS A 185 -12.55 -17.10 -13.18
N ASP A 186 -12.63 -18.41 -12.94
CA ASP A 186 -13.81 -19.05 -12.40
C ASP A 186 -14.05 -18.61 -10.94
N ASP A 187 -13.01 -18.52 -10.08
CA ASP A 187 -13.17 -18.01 -8.71
C ASP A 187 -13.62 -16.52 -8.67
N ILE A 188 -13.15 -15.71 -9.63
CA ILE A 188 -13.59 -14.31 -9.75
C ILE A 188 -15.04 -14.25 -10.24
N VAL A 189 -15.38 -15.05 -11.24
CA VAL A 189 -16.73 -15.15 -11.80
C VAL A 189 -17.71 -15.65 -10.74
N ASP A 190 -17.31 -16.63 -9.92
CA ASP A 190 -18.12 -17.18 -8.82
C ASP A 190 -18.36 -16.13 -7.74
N LYS A 191 -17.32 -15.43 -7.27
CA LYS A 191 -17.49 -14.32 -6.30
C LYS A 191 -18.35 -13.18 -6.84
N LEU A 192 -18.23 -12.86 -8.14
CA LEU A 192 -19.09 -11.87 -8.78
C LEU A 192 -20.54 -12.39 -8.87
N GLY A 193 -20.73 -13.67 -9.19
CA GLY A 193 -22.02 -14.35 -9.20
C GLY A 193 -22.72 -14.30 -7.84
N ASP A 194 -21.98 -14.59 -6.77
CA ASP A 194 -22.48 -14.50 -5.39
C ASP A 194 -22.91 -13.08 -5.03
N ASN A 195 -22.09 -12.08 -5.38
CA ASN A 195 -22.40 -10.68 -5.14
C ASN A 195 -23.64 -10.23 -5.93
N ILE A 196 -23.75 -10.60 -7.21
CA ILE A 196 -24.93 -10.32 -8.04
C ILE A 196 -26.17 -10.97 -7.44
N THR A 197 -26.06 -12.22 -6.99
CA THR A 197 -27.17 -12.96 -6.35
C THR A 197 -27.62 -12.29 -5.05
N ALA A 198 -26.68 -11.87 -4.22
CA ALA A 198 -26.97 -11.16 -2.97
C ALA A 198 -27.64 -9.80 -3.22
N VAL A 199 -27.18 -9.04 -4.23
CA VAL A 199 -27.79 -7.77 -4.64
C VAL A 199 -29.20 -8.00 -5.19
N ASN A 200 -29.39 -8.99 -6.07
CA ASN A 200 -30.69 -9.35 -6.62
C ASN A 200 -31.68 -9.77 -5.52
N ALA A 201 -31.23 -10.54 -4.52
CA ALA A 201 -32.07 -10.91 -3.39
C ALA A 201 -32.52 -9.67 -2.58
N LYS A 202 -31.61 -8.73 -2.32
CA LYS A 202 -31.94 -7.46 -1.65
C LYS A 202 -32.90 -6.60 -2.47
N MET A 203 -32.69 -6.51 -3.79
CA MET A 203 -33.58 -5.78 -4.69
C MET A 203 -34.98 -6.41 -4.71
N ASN A 204 -35.08 -7.74 -4.83
CA ASN A 204 -36.36 -8.44 -4.82
C ASN A 204 -37.11 -8.28 -3.50
N MET A 205 -36.42 -8.36 -2.36
CA MET A 205 -37.00 -8.05 -1.05
C MET A 205 -37.59 -6.64 -1.02
N ARG A 206 -36.84 -5.64 -1.53
CA ARG A 206 -37.32 -4.26 -1.59
C ARG A 206 -38.52 -4.08 -2.52
N VAL A 207 -38.55 -4.78 -3.65
CA VAL A 207 -39.70 -4.80 -4.57
C VAL A 207 -40.93 -5.37 -3.88
N LEU A 208 -40.80 -6.48 -3.14
CA LEU A 208 -41.90 -7.09 -2.40
C LEU A 208 -42.44 -6.16 -1.30
N GLU A 209 -41.55 -5.47 -0.56
CA GLU A 209 -41.94 -4.46 0.43
C GLU A 209 -42.75 -3.32 -0.21
N LEU A 210 -42.28 -2.79 -1.34
CA LEU A 210 -42.97 -1.73 -2.07
C LEU A 210 -44.32 -2.19 -2.62
N GLN A 211 -44.41 -3.42 -3.12
CA GLN A 211 -45.68 -4.01 -3.58
C GLN A 211 -46.69 -4.16 -2.44
N LYS A 212 -46.24 -4.63 -1.27
CA LYS A 212 -47.11 -4.72 -0.09
C LYS A 212 -47.63 -3.33 0.30
N TYR A 213 -46.76 -2.33 0.28
CA TYR A 213 -47.15 -0.96 0.57
C TYR A 213 -48.14 -0.39 -0.45
N ILE A 214 -47.95 -0.65 -1.76
CA ILE A 214 -48.91 -0.26 -2.81
C ILE A 214 -50.28 -0.88 -2.53
N ASN A 215 -50.33 -2.17 -2.20
CA ASN A 215 -51.59 -2.85 -1.88
C ASN A 215 -52.27 -2.22 -0.66
N GLU A 216 -51.51 -1.89 0.39
CA GLU A 216 -52.05 -1.19 1.57
C GLU A 216 -52.61 0.19 1.20
N LEU A 217 -51.96 0.96 0.33
CA LEU A 217 -52.48 2.24 -0.15
C LEU A 217 -53.78 2.07 -0.95
N GLU A 218 -53.86 1.05 -1.80
CA GLU A 218 -55.07 0.76 -2.57
C GLU A 218 -56.24 0.35 -1.69
N GLU A 219 -56.03 -0.54 -0.71
CA GLU A 219 -57.05 -0.94 0.26
C GLU A 219 -57.57 0.27 1.05
N ASN A 220 -56.66 1.13 1.52
CA ASN A 220 -57.03 2.34 2.24
C ASN A 220 -57.86 3.30 1.36
N ARG A 221 -57.46 3.49 0.09
CA ARG A 221 -58.23 4.29 -0.87
C ARG A 221 -59.64 3.75 -1.05
N VAL A 222 -59.79 2.43 -1.23
CA VAL A 222 -61.10 1.78 -1.36
C VAL A 222 -61.93 1.97 -0.10
N GLY A 223 -61.33 1.79 1.09
CA GLY A 223 -62.00 1.99 2.38
C GLY A 223 -62.50 3.42 2.58
N ILE A 224 -61.68 4.42 2.28
CA ILE A 224 -62.06 5.85 2.34
C ILE A 224 -63.22 6.13 1.39
N ASN A 225 -63.13 5.66 0.13
CA ASN A 225 -64.19 5.87 -0.86
C ASN A 225 -65.50 5.21 -0.44
N LYS A 226 -65.46 4.01 0.13
CA LYS A 226 -66.64 3.31 0.63
C LYS A 226 -67.32 4.10 1.76
N LEU A 227 -66.55 4.51 2.77
CA LEU A 227 -67.06 5.32 3.89
C LEU A 227 -67.66 6.64 3.41
N PHE A 228 -67.04 7.28 2.42
CA PHE A 228 -67.55 8.51 1.83
C PHE A 228 -68.87 8.30 1.06
N LEU A 229 -69.01 7.19 0.34
CA LEU A 229 -70.25 6.84 -0.35
C LEU A 229 -71.37 6.51 0.63
N GLU A 230 -71.08 5.76 1.70
CA GLU A 230 -72.05 5.45 2.76
C GLU A 230 -72.58 6.72 3.43
N LEU A 231 -71.69 7.70 3.67
CA LEU A 231 -72.07 9.02 4.18
C LEU A 231 -73.01 9.80 3.26
N LYS A 232 -72.83 9.71 1.93
CA LYS A 232 -73.69 10.41 0.96
C LYS A 232 -75.12 9.89 0.95
N VAL A 233 -75.34 8.63 1.33
CA VAL A 233 -76.64 7.95 1.25
C VAL A 233 -77.36 7.93 2.61
N ALA A 234 -76.66 8.16 3.72
CA ALA A 234 -77.22 8.09 5.07
C ALA A 234 -78.15 9.29 5.41
N PRO A 235 -79.31 9.06 6.05
CA PRO A 235 -80.19 10.14 6.52
C PRO A 235 -79.49 10.96 7.62
N CYS A 236 -79.32 12.25 7.35
CA CYS A 236 -78.64 13.23 8.20
C CYS A 236 -79.18 13.23 9.63
N ASN A 237 -78.37 12.84 10.62
CA ASN A 237 -78.52 13.26 12.02
C ASN A 237 -77.20 13.22 12.82
N ASN A 238 -76.13 12.54 12.35
CA ASN A 238 -74.81 12.65 12.97
C ASN A 238 -73.65 12.37 11.99
N ILE A 239 -73.35 13.34 11.13
CA ILE A 239 -72.30 13.24 10.09
C ILE A 239 -70.89 13.54 10.61
N GLN A 240 -70.76 14.08 11.83
CA GLN A 240 -69.51 14.62 12.36
C GLN A 240 -68.49 13.52 12.66
N GLU A 241 -68.93 12.43 13.29
CA GLU A 241 -68.05 11.33 13.69
C GLU A 241 -67.45 10.58 12.48
N PRO A 242 -68.23 10.21 11.43
CA PRO A 242 -67.64 9.61 10.24
C PRO A 242 -66.76 10.58 9.42
N LEU A 243 -67.09 11.88 9.36
CA LEU A 243 -66.25 12.90 8.72
C LEU A 243 -64.90 13.04 9.44
N ASN A 244 -64.90 13.07 10.77
CA ASN A 244 -63.67 13.09 11.56
C ASN A 244 -62.82 11.85 11.32
N LYS A 245 -63.45 10.68 11.19
CA LYS A 245 -62.76 9.42 10.87
C LYS A 245 -62.13 9.44 9.47
N ILE A 246 -62.83 9.97 8.46
CA ILE A 246 -62.28 10.14 7.11
C ILE A 246 -61.11 11.12 7.12
N ASN A 247 -61.25 12.27 7.79
CA ASN A 247 -60.17 13.26 7.89
C ASN A 247 -58.93 12.70 8.58
N GLN A 248 -59.10 11.94 9.67
CA GLN A 248 -57.98 11.26 10.33
C GLN A 248 -57.30 10.25 9.40
N LEU A 249 -58.05 9.47 8.63
CA LEU A 249 -57.49 8.53 7.66
C LEU A 249 -56.73 9.26 6.55
N LEU A 250 -57.27 10.37 6.02
CA LEU A 250 -56.61 11.19 5.01
C LEU A 250 -55.31 11.81 5.54
N SER A 251 -55.33 12.43 6.72
CA SER A 251 -54.11 12.99 7.33
C SER A 251 -53.07 11.92 7.65
N CYS A 252 -53.49 10.73 8.10
CA CYS A 252 -52.56 9.62 8.31
C CYS A 252 -51.92 9.15 6.99
N GLN A 253 -52.66 9.14 5.88
CA GLN A 253 -52.10 8.81 4.57
C GLN A 253 -51.14 9.90 4.07
N GLU A 254 -51.49 11.16 4.25
CA GLU A 254 -50.64 12.30 3.86
C GLU A 254 -49.29 12.28 4.61
N ILE A 255 -49.31 12.00 5.91
CA ILE A 255 -48.08 11.81 6.71
C ILE A 255 -47.26 10.62 6.21
N LYS A 256 -47.91 9.51 5.87
CA LYS A 256 -47.23 8.32 5.33
C LYS A 256 -46.57 8.59 3.98
N LEU A 257 -47.21 9.35 3.10
CA LEU A 257 -46.67 9.72 1.79
C LEU A 257 -45.51 10.71 1.90
N ASN A 258 -45.57 11.66 2.83
CA ASN A 258 -44.52 12.67 3.03
C ASN A 258 -43.27 12.14 3.74
N ASN A 259 -43.36 10.99 4.42
CA ASN A 259 -42.24 10.33 5.10
C ASN A 259 -41.56 9.23 4.26
N MET A 260 -41.89 9.14 2.97
CA MET A 260 -41.17 8.30 1.99
C MET A 260 -39.93 9.00 1.46
#